data_AF-A0A117LXE0-F1
#
_entry.id   AF-A0A117LXE0-F1
#
_cell.length_a   1.000
_cell.length_b   1.000
_cell.length_c   1.000
_cell.angle_alpha   90.00
_cell.angle_beta   90.00
_cell.angle_gamma   90.00
#
_symmetry.space_group_name_H-M   'P 1'
#
loop_
_entity.id
_entity.type
_entity.pdbx_description
1 polymer ?
#
loop_
_entity_poly.entity_id
_entity_poly.type
_entity_poly.pdbx_seq_one_letter_code
_entity_poly.pdbx_strand_id
1 'polypeptide(L)'
;MGMRNPFTPTADFSDIREVLFISRVLHKAVIEVIEEGSEAAGVMVVEMNESASMDPIVFTADRPFLFIIAEDETDTILFLGKFINAE
;
A
#
# COMPACT_ATOMS: atom_id res chain seq x y z
N MET A 1 -2.86 13.68 14.11
CA MET A 1 -2.97 14.71 13.05
C MET A 1 -3.57 15.98 13.65
N GLY A 2 -2.85 17.11 13.62
CA GLY A 2 -3.19 18.34 14.35
C GLY A 2 -3.90 19.43 13.53
N MET A 3 -4.28 19.14 12.29
CA MET A 3 -4.85 20.13 11.36
C MET A 3 -6.35 20.33 11.63
N ARG A 4 -6.69 21.36 12.41
CA ARG A 4 -8.09 21.69 12.76
C ARG A 4 -8.64 22.87 11.95
N ASN A 5 -7.85 23.94 11.80
CA ASN A 5 -8.30 25.21 11.23
C ASN A 5 -8.98 25.07 9.85
N PRO A 6 -8.43 24.33 8.87
CA PRO A 6 -9.05 24.15 7.55
C PRO A 6 -10.49 23.64 7.55
N PHE A 7 -10.91 22.97 8.62
CA PHE A 7 -12.24 22.36 8.77
C PHE A 7 -13.21 23.23 9.58
N THR A 8 -12.89 24.50 9.78
CA THR A 8 -13.71 25.43 10.56
C THR A 8 -14.10 26.65 9.73
N PRO A 9 -15.20 27.35 10.07
CA PRO A 9 -15.58 28.59 9.37
C PRO A 9 -14.56 29.73 9.48
N THR A 10 -13.58 29.62 10.39
CA THR A 10 -12.48 30.57 10.55
C THR A 10 -11.26 30.23 9.68
N ALA A 11 -11.36 29.23 8.80
CA ALA A 11 -10.31 28.89 7.86
C ALA A 11 -10.02 30.08 6.94
N ASP A 12 -8.73 30.31 6.71
CA ASP A 12 -8.29 31.30 5.74
C ASP A 12 -7.91 30.59 4.44
N PHE A 13 -8.76 30.76 3.43
CA PHE A 13 -8.55 30.30 2.05
C PHE A 13 -8.77 31.46 1.07
N SER A 14 -8.43 32.69 1.47
CA SER A 14 -8.66 33.92 0.67
C SER A 14 -8.05 33.84 -0.73
N ASP A 15 -6.93 33.14 -0.89
CA ASP A 15 -6.26 32.93 -2.19
C ASP A 15 -7.07 32.05 -3.16
N ILE A 16 -8.03 31.27 -2.64
CA ILE A 16 -8.95 30.45 -3.44
C ILE A 16 -10.28 31.19 -3.58
N ARG A 17 -10.90 31.55 -2.45
CA ARG A 17 -12.19 32.25 -2.38
C ARG A 17 -12.43 32.77 -0.96
N GLU A 18 -13.01 33.97 -0.88
CA GLU A 18 -13.55 34.52 0.37
C GLU A 18 -14.58 33.57 1.04
N VAL A 19 -14.45 33.41 2.36
CA VAL A 19 -15.34 32.61 3.23
C VAL A 19 -15.51 31.17 2.74
N LEU A 20 -14.41 30.41 2.77
CA LEU A 20 -14.35 28.99 2.38
C LEU A 20 -13.78 28.14 3.53
N PHE A 21 -14.23 26.89 3.64
CA PHE A 21 -13.63 25.90 4.55
C PHE A 21 -13.87 24.47 4.04
N ILE A 22 -13.08 23.52 4.52
CA ILE A 22 -13.20 22.11 4.16
C ILE A 22 -14.30 21.47 5.00
N SER A 23 -15.41 21.09 4.37
CA SER A 23 -16.49 20.38 5.07
C SER A 23 -16.21 18.89 5.22
N ARG A 24 -15.66 18.25 4.18
CA ARG A 24 -15.37 16.81 4.13
C ARG A 24 -14.17 16.54 3.23
N VAL A 25 -13.35 15.58 3.63
CA VAL A 25 -12.32 14.96 2.79
C VAL A 25 -12.69 13.49 2.64
N LEU A 26 -12.88 13.04 1.41
CA LEU A 26 -13.21 11.66 1.09
C LEU A 26 -11.99 11.03 0.43
N HIS A 27 -11.48 9.96 1.03
CA HIS A 27 -10.37 9.17 0.49
C HIS A 27 -10.84 7.73 0.33
N LYS A 28 -10.75 7.20 -0.89
CA LYS A 28 -11.06 5.81 -1.21
C LYS A 28 -9.86 5.22 -1.96
N ALA A 29 -9.36 4.10 -1.47
CA ALA A 29 -8.32 3.31 -2.11
C ALA A 29 -8.85 1.88 -2.31
N VAL A 30 -8.49 1.28 -3.44
CA VAL A 30 -8.82 -0.11 -3.79
C VAL A 30 -7.53 -0.77 -4.24
N ILE A 31 -7.24 -1.93 -3.68
CA ILE A 31 -6.08 -2.75 -4.04
C ILE A 31 -6.61 -4.12 -4.38
N GLU A 32 -6.23 -4.62 -5.55
CA GLU A 32 -6.55 -5.95 -6.02
C GLU A 32 -5.24 -6.71 -6.17
N VAL A 33 -5.15 -7.89 -5.53
CA VAL A 33 -3.99 -8.76 -5.60
C VAL A 33 -4.44 -10.03 -6.32
N ILE A 34 -3.91 -10.25 -7.52
CA ILE A 34 -4.16 -11.43 -8.34
C ILE A 34 -2.85 -12.16 -8.62
N GLU A 35 -2.93 -13.47 -8.84
CA GLU A 35 -1.77 -14.32 -9.16
C GLU A 35 -1.08 -13.87 -10.47
N GLU A 36 -1.86 -13.34 -11.42
CA GLU A 36 -1.36 -12.82 -12.70
C GLU A 36 -0.52 -11.54 -12.58
N GLY A 37 -0.39 -10.95 -11.38
CA GLY A 37 0.56 -9.86 -11.13
C GLY A 37 2.03 -10.24 -11.40
N SER A 38 2.30 -11.49 -11.77
CA SER A 38 3.60 -12.04 -12.14
C SER A 38 3.52 -13.14 -13.23
N GLU A 39 2.75 -12.95 -14.31
CA GLU A 39 2.71 -13.91 -15.44
C GLU A 39 4.06 -14.06 -16.18
N ALA A 40 5.10 -13.31 -15.80
CA ALA A 40 6.43 -13.36 -16.42
C ALA A 40 7.54 -14.01 -15.57
N ALA A 41 7.27 -14.48 -14.34
CA ALA A 41 8.30 -15.11 -13.50
C ALA A 41 8.11 -16.63 -13.40
N GLY A 42 8.28 -17.30 -14.53
CA GLY A 42 8.87 -18.63 -14.62
C GLY A 42 8.30 -19.73 -13.74
N VAL A 43 7.43 -20.56 -14.32
CA VAL A 43 7.50 -22.00 -14.06
C VAL A 43 8.85 -22.50 -14.61
N MET A 44 9.94 -22.22 -13.90
CA MET A 44 11.24 -22.87 -14.07
C MET A 44 11.47 -23.74 -12.85
N VAL A 45 11.05 -24.99 -12.94
CA VAL A 45 11.50 -26.04 -12.02
C VAL A 45 12.91 -26.43 -12.46
N VAL A 46 13.93 -25.86 -11.83
CA VAL A 46 15.31 -26.34 -11.94
C VAL A 46 15.54 -27.32 -10.80
N GLU A 47 15.33 -28.61 -11.04
CA GLU A 47 15.82 -29.67 -10.14
C GLU A 47 17.33 -29.85 -10.37
N MET A 48 18.14 -29.05 -9.67
CA MET A 48 19.56 -29.32 -9.51
C MET A 48 19.78 -30.03 -8.18
N ASN A 49 20.30 -31.26 -8.22
CA ASN A 49 20.83 -31.95 -7.05
C ASN A 49 22.14 -31.28 -6.63
N GLU A 50 22.07 -30.10 -6.02
CA GLU A 50 23.22 -29.48 -5.38
C GLU A 50 23.35 -30.02 -3.95
N SER A 51 24.48 -30.68 -3.67
CA SER A 51 24.81 -31.28 -2.36
C SER A 51 24.99 -30.27 -1.21
N ALA A 52 24.61 -29.00 -1.40
CA ALA A 52 24.68 -27.93 -0.41
C ALA A 52 23.72 -26.76 -0.73
N SER A 53 22.51 -27.05 -1.22
CA SER A 53 21.48 -26.02 -1.37
C SER A 53 21.00 -25.55 0.01
N MET A 54 20.98 -24.24 0.23
CA MET A 54 20.36 -23.62 1.41
C MET A 54 18.84 -23.82 1.27
N ASP A 55 18.17 -24.36 2.30
CA ASP A 55 16.71 -24.52 2.26
C ASP A 55 16.05 -23.18 1.93
N PRO A 56 15.08 -23.14 0.99
CA PRO A 56 14.41 -21.91 0.61
C PRO A 56 13.68 -21.33 1.82
N ILE A 57 13.72 -20.01 1.97
CA ILE A 57 12.94 -19.31 2.99
C ILE A 57 11.48 -19.35 2.56
N VAL A 58 10.66 -20.09 3.30
CA VAL A 58 9.21 -20.15 3.09
C VAL A 58 8.54 -18.98 3.81
N PHE A 59 7.87 -18.12 3.05
CA PHE A 59 7.02 -17.07 3.59
C PHE A 59 5.54 -17.47 3.45
N THR A 60 4.86 -17.61 4.58
CA THR A 60 3.43 -17.95 4.64
C THR A 60 2.65 -16.79 5.25
N ALA A 61 1.84 -16.12 4.43
CA ALA A 61 0.97 -15.00 4.83
C ALA A 61 -0.44 -15.49 5.22
N ASP A 62 -0.51 -16.45 6.13
CA ASP A 62 -1.75 -17.13 6.58
C ASP A 62 -2.45 -16.47 7.78
N ARG A 63 -2.01 -15.26 8.15
CA ARG A 63 -2.48 -14.50 9.31
C ARG A 63 -2.35 -13.01 9.06
N PRO A 64 -2.99 -12.12 9.84
CA PRO A 64 -2.95 -10.69 9.57
C PRO A 64 -1.54 -10.14 9.37
N PHE A 65 -1.33 -9.42 8.27
CA PHE A 65 -0.04 -8.86 7.89
C PHE A 65 -0.17 -7.39 7.45
N LEU A 66 0.95 -6.67 7.49
CA LEU A 66 1.07 -5.34 6.92
C LEU A 66 1.66 -5.46 5.52
N PHE A 67 1.24 -4.58 4.62
CA PHE A 67 1.83 -4.46 3.29
C PHE A 67 2.09 -3.00 2.96
N ILE A 68 3.10 -2.79 2.13
CA ILE A 68 3.49 -1.49 1.60
C ILE A 68 3.65 -1.66 0.09
N ILE A 69 3.09 -0.74 -0.68
CA ILE A 69 3.44 -0.54 -2.08
C ILE A 69 4.25 0.75 -2.11
N ALA A 70 5.52 0.66 -2.46
CA ALA A 70 6.44 1.79 -2.52
C ALA A 70 7.01 1.92 -3.94
N GLU A 71 7.47 3.12 -4.25
CA GLU A 71 8.30 3.40 -5.42
C GLU A 71 9.77 3.33 -4.99
N ASP A 72 10.59 2.56 -5.73
CA ASP A 72 11.91 2.13 -5.29
C ASP A 72 13.01 3.21 -5.40
N GLU A 73 12.92 4.17 -6.33
CA GLU A 73 13.97 5.18 -6.49
C GLU A 73 13.87 6.28 -5.44
N THR A 74 12.67 6.62 -5.00
CA THR A 74 12.37 7.71 -4.06
C THR A 74 11.97 7.24 -2.68
N ASP A 75 11.82 5.92 -2.47
CA ASP A 75 11.27 5.29 -1.28
C ASP A 75 9.86 5.83 -0.90
N THR A 76 9.11 6.33 -1.89
CA THR A 76 7.79 6.91 -1.63
C THR A 76 6.78 5.81 -1.36
N ILE A 77 6.16 5.84 -0.18
CA ILE A 77 5.05 4.95 0.17
C ILE A 77 3.80 5.39 -0.59
N LEU A 78 3.41 4.60 -1.60
CA LEU A 78 2.20 4.82 -2.40
C LEU A 78 0.96 4.30 -1.66
N PHE A 79 1.08 3.12 -1.04
CA PHE A 79 0.04 2.51 -0.23
C PHE A 79 0.63 1.86 1.01
N LEU A 80 -0.08 1.99 2.13
CA LEU A 80 0.19 1.29 3.38
C LEU A 80 -1.14 0.70 3.86
N GLY A 81 -1.14 -0.60 4.15
CA GLY A 81 -2.34 -1.28 4.59
C GLY A 81 -2.08 -2.45 5.51
N LYS A 82 -3.18 -2.93 6.09
CA LYS A 82 -3.21 -4.13 6.91
C LYS A 82 -4.24 -5.08 6.35
N PHE A 83 -3.81 -6.28 5.99
CA PHE A 83 -4.70 -7.38 5.64
C PHE A 83 -5.09 -8.12 6.92
N ILE A 84 -6.38 -8.36 7.14
CA ILE A 84 -6.90 -9.02 8.35
C ILE A 84 -7.44 -10.40 8.02
N ASN A 85 -8.26 -10.49 6.98
CA ASN A 85 -8.87 -11.73 6.52
C ASN A 85 -9.31 -11.57 5.06
N ALA A 86 -9.34 -12.67 4.31
CA ALA A 86 -10.09 -12.75 3.06
C ALA A 86 -11.57 -12.91 3.38
N GLU A 87 -12.44 -12.25 2.64
CA GLU A 87 -13.87 -12.61 2.61
C GLU A 87 -14.08 -13.88 1.78
#